data_AF-A0A928UGY2-F1
#
_entry.id   AF-A0A928UGY2-F1
#
_cell.length_a   1.000
_cell.length_b   1.000
_cell.length_c   1.000
_cell.angle_alpha   90.00
_cell.angle_beta   90.00
_cell.angle_gamma   90.00
#
_symmetry.space_group_name_H-M   'P 1'
#
loop_
_entity.id
_entity.type
_entity.pdbx_description
1 polymer ?
#
loop_
_entity_poly.entity_id
_entity_poly.type
_entity_poly.pdbx_seq_one_letter_code
_entity_poly.pdbx_strand_id
1 'polypeptide(L)'
;MNSQQDVIYGLMNELEEALDKGFPLLGYHFTVVKKDTVTSILDRLYAALPDEIKEARALLRRRDELQYEAQQRAEKVVSDAQAEANRLLSESDLLRAVQREAEKIKEQVITDCEDIKRKALEEADAVRNQAIDEALRTKDGASVYAEQVLVSLEQNLNQLQEIVKNGQLQLERRRAESDGQVSGNYTNQRPEFAQDFRMN
;
A
#
# COMPACT_ATOMS: atom_id res chain seq x y z
N MET A 1 54.40 -43.79 59.22
CA MET A 1 53.04 -43.20 59.32
C MET A 1 52.66 -42.79 60.75
N ASN A 2 53.20 -43.39 61.82
CA ASN A 2 52.88 -42.98 63.21
C ASN A 2 53.51 -41.66 63.67
N SER A 3 54.70 -41.30 63.21
CA SER A 3 55.46 -40.17 63.79
C SER A 3 54.83 -38.79 63.59
N GLN A 4 54.03 -38.58 62.54
CA GLN A 4 53.40 -37.28 62.27
C GLN A 4 52.08 -37.09 63.05
N GLN A 5 51.32 -38.18 63.25
CA GLN A 5 50.17 -38.18 64.14
C GLN A 5 50.63 -37.93 65.59
N ASP A 6 51.70 -38.56 66.02
CA ASP A 6 52.28 -38.35 67.36
C ASP A 6 52.74 -36.90 67.58
N VAL A 7 53.28 -36.23 66.55
CA VAL A 7 53.65 -34.80 66.62
C VAL A 7 52.42 -33.90 66.72
N ILE A 8 51.36 -34.18 65.97
CA ILE A 8 50.10 -33.41 66.02
C ILE A 8 49.43 -33.57 67.40
N TYR A 9 49.33 -34.80 67.91
CA TYR A 9 48.78 -35.05 69.24
C TYR A 9 49.66 -34.44 70.34
N GLY A 10 50.99 -34.46 70.18
CA GLY A 10 51.92 -33.77 71.08
C GLY A 10 51.70 -32.26 71.11
N LEU A 11 51.53 -31.62 69.95
CA LEU A 11 51.25 -30.19 69.85
C LEU A 11 49.84 -29.82 70.35
N MET A 12 48.85 -30.70 70.18
CA MET A 12 47.52 -30.55 70.78
C MET A 12 47.58 -30.60 72.29
N ASN A 13 48.33 -31.56 72.86
CA ASN A 13 48.52 -31.66 74.30
C ASN A 13 49.33 -30.46 74.85
N GLU A 14 50.31 -29.93 74.10
CA GLU A 14 51.04 -28.72 74.48
C GLU A 14 50.13 -27.48 74.45
N LEU A 15 49.18 -27.42 73.51
CA LEU A 15 48.16 -26.37 73.49
C LEU A 15 47.21 -26.50 74.68
N GLU A 16 46.74 -27.71 74.98
CA GLU A 16 45.88 -28.00 76.13
C GLU A 16 46.58 -27.65 77.45
N GLU A 17 47.85 -28.02 77.60
CA GLU A 17 48.66 -27.67 78.77
C GLU A 17 48.92 -26.16 78.88
N ALA A 18 49.10 -25.46 77.75
CA ALA A 18 49.22 -24.01 77.73
C ALA A 18 47.92 -23.29 78.11
N LEU A 19 46.76 -23.88 77.76
CA LEU A 19 45.45 -23.41 78.19
C LEU A 19 45.24 -23.69 79.69
N ASP A 20 45.59 -24.87 80.19
CA ASP A 20 45.44 -25.26 81.60
C ASP A 20 46.36 -24.48 82.56
N LYS A 21 47.58 -24.15 82.13
CA LYS A 21 48.52 -23.29 82.88
C LYS A 21 48.21 -21.80 82.78
N GLY A 22 47.23 -21.42 81.96
CA GLY A 22 46.77 -20.05 81.83
C GLY A 22 46.15 -19.53 83.12
N PHE A 23 46.15 -18.22 83.33
CA PHE A 23 45.62 -17.64 84.56
C PHE A 23 44.09 -17.58 84.50
N PRO A 24 43.35 -18.27 85.39
CA PRO A 24 41.90 -18.20 85.41
C PRO A 24 41.44 -16.85 85.98
N LEU A 25 40.54 -16.20 85.26
CA LEU A 25 39.92 -14.92 85.61
C LEU A 25 38.41 -15.13 85.74
N LEU A 26 37.81 -14.50 86.75
CA LEU A 26 36.36 -14.59 87.05
C LEU A 26 35.85 -16.04 87.19
N GLY A 27 36.29 -16.74 88.24
CA GLY A 27 35.69 -18.02 88.64
C GLY A 27 35.89 -19.17 87.64
N TYR A 28 37.02 -19.19 86.92
CA TYR A 28 37.38 -20.19 85.91
C TYR A 28 36.61 -20.11 84.57
N HIS A 29 35.80 -19.07 84.34
CA HIS A 29 35.07 -18.92 83.08
C HIS A 29 35.90 -18.31 81.94
N PHE A 30 36.99 -17.62 82.26
CA PHE A 30 37.91 -17.07 81.27
C PHE A 30 39.35 -17.41 81.66
N THR A 31 40.15 -17.88 80.71
CA THR A 31 41.56 -18.19 80.95
C THR A 31 42.43 -17.28 80.10
N VAL A 32 43.29 -16.50 80.75
CA VAL A 32 44.21 -15.60 80.06
C VAL A 32 45.49 -16.35 79.75
N VAL A 33 45.78 -16.47 78.46
CA VAL A 33 46.95 -17.19 77.94
C VAL A 33 47.81 -16.25 77.11
N LYS A 34 49.13 -16.45 77.13
CA LYS A 34 50.06 -15.69 76.31
C LYS A 34 49.77 -15.94 74.83
N LYS A 35 49.32 -14.90 74.13
CA LYS A 35 48.98 -14.93 72.70
C LYS A 35 50.11 -15.53 71.87
N ASP A 36 51.36 -15.13 72.12
CA ASP A 36 52.51 -15.58 71.34
C ASP A 36 52.75 -17.09 71.48
N THR A 37 52.55 -17.64 72.68
CA THR A 37 52.68 -19.08 72.95
C THR A 37 51.63 -19.86 72.17
N VAL A 38 50.35 -19.48 72.30
CA VAL A 38 49.24 -20.12 71.55
C VAL A 38 49.42 -19.99 70.04
N THR A 39 49.80 -18.80 69.57
CA THR A 39 50.02 -18.55 68.13
C THR A 39 51.16 -19.43 67.61
N SER A 40 52.26 -19.56 68.34
CA SER A 40 53.38 -20.41 67.92
C SER A 40 53.04 -21.90 67.89
N ILE A 41 52.22 -22.39 68.84
CA ILE A 41 51.76 -23.78 68.86
C ILE A 41 50.80 -24.01 67.68
N LEU A 42 49.89 -23.06 67.42
CA LEU A 42 49.01 -23.12 66.25
C LEU A 42 49.80 -23.13 64.93
N ASP A 43 50.82 -22.28 64.79
CA ASP A 43 51.68 -22.24 63.60
C ASP A 43 52.41 -23.57 63.37
N ARG A 44 52.92 -24.19 64.46
CA ARG A 44 53.55 -25.52 64.41
C ARG A 44 52.54 -26.62 64.08
N LEU A 45 51.32 -26.53 64.60
CA LEU A 45 50.24 -27.46 64.27
C LEU A 45 49.88 -27.38 62.78
N TYR A 46 49.79 -26.17 62.23
CA TYR A 46 49.59 -25.95 60.79
C TYR A 46 50.77 -26.45 59.94
N ALA A 47 52.00 -26.32 60.43
CA ALA A 47 53.19 -26.86 59.77
C ALA A 47 53.26 -28.40 59.82
N ALA A 48 52.79 -29.01 60.91
CA ALA A 48 52.77 -30.45 61.11
C ALA A 48 51.66 -31.17 60.31
N LEU A 49 50.63 -30.43 59.85
CA LEU A 49 49.63 -30.98 58.95
C LEU A 49 50.29 -31.55 57.67
N PRO A 50 50.01 -32.82 57.30
CA PRO A 50 50.54 -33.43 56.09
C PRO A 50 50.21 -32.60 54.85
N ASP A 51 51.19 -32.47 53.96
CA ASP A 51 51.02 -31.68 52.73
C ASP A 51 49.93 -32.27 51.83
N GLU A 52 49.69 -33.58 51.92
CA GLU A 52 48.60 -34.27 51.23
C GLU A 52 47.20 -33.76 51.65
N ILE A 53 47.02 -33.35 52.91
CA ILE A 53 45.74 -32.78 53.39
C ILE A 53 45.56 -31.36 52.86
N LYS A 54 46.64 -30.58 52.76
CA LYS A 54 46.61 -29.22 52.20
C LYS A 54 46.28 -29.27 50.71
N GLU A 55 46.92 -30.19 49.98
CA GLU A 55 46.65 -30.45 48.56
C GLU A 55 45.22 -30.92 48.33
N ALA A 56 44.71 -31.86 49.16
CA ALA A 56 43.33 -32.32 49.07
C ALA A 56 42.31 -31.19 49.27
N ARG A 57 42.52 -30.29 50.26
CA ARG A 57 41.66 -29.12 50.46
C ARG A 57 41.72 -28.14 49.27
N ALA A 58 42.91 -27.93 48.71
CA ALA A 58 43.07 -27.06 47.54
C ALA A 58 42.37 -27.66 46.31
N LEU A 59 42.47 -28.97 46.11
CA LEU A 59 41.78 -29.70 45.04
C LEU A 59 40.25 -29.61 45.18
N LEU A 60 39.72 -29.78 46.40
CA LEU A 60 38.29 -29.64 46.67
C LEU A 60 37.78 -28.23 46.35
N ARG A 61 38.50 -27.19 46.79
CA ARG A 61 38.14 -25.79 46.46
C ARG A 61 38.12 -25.56 44.95
N ARG A 62 39.16 -25.99 44.25
CA ARG A 62 39.25 -25.85 42.78
C ARG A 62 38.15 -26.62 42.07
N ARG A 63 37.75 -27.78 42.58
CA ARG A 63 36.65 -28.58 42.06
C ARG A 63 35.31 -27.86 42.26
N ASP A 64 35.09 -27.24 43.41
CA ASP A 64 33.86 -26.50 43.68
C ASP A 64 33.78 -25.22 42.85
N GLU A 65 34.90 -24.50 42.68
CA GLU A 65 35.01 -23.36 41.75
C GLU A 65 34.70 -23.80 40.31
N LEU A 66 35.30 -24.89 39.85
CA LEU A 66 35.05 -25.42 38.51
C LEU A 66 33.59 -25.86 38.33
N GLN A 67 32.99 -26.49 39.35
CA GLN A 67 31.59 -26.89 39.30
C GLN A 67 30.68 -25.65 39.21
N TYR A 68 30.98 -24.61 39.99
CA TYR A 68 30.22 -23.37 39.97
C TYR A 68 30.34 -22.66 38.62
N GLU A 69 31.54 -22.55 38.07
CA GLU A 69 31.74 -22.01 36.71
C GLU A 69 31.02 -22.83 35.64
N ALA A 70 31.09 -24.16 35.71
CA ALA A 70 30.42 -25.04 34.77
C ALA A 70 28.90 -24.86 34.85
N GLN A 71 28.35 -24.72 36.05
CA GLN A 71 26.93 -24.46 36.26
C GLN A 71 26.52 -23.10 35.70
N GLN A 72 27.26 -22.03 35.99
CA GLN A 72 26.99 -20.71 35.42
C GLN A 72 27.05 -20.71 33.89
N ARG A 73 28.03 -21.41 33.29
CA ARG A 73 28.13 -21.54 31.84
C ARG A 73 26.95 -22.31 31.27
N ALA A 74 26.54 -23.41 31.91
CA ALA A 74 25.39 -24.18 31.49
C ALA A 74 24.09 -23.35 31.55
N GLU A 75 23.87 -22.63 32.65
CA GLU A 75 22.73 -21.72 32.82
C GLU A 75 22.73 -20.62 31.75
N LYS A 76 23.89 -20.03 31.47
CA LYS A 76 24.03 -19.03 30.40
C LYS A 76 23.70 -19.62 29.03
N VAL A 77 24.23 -20.79 28.69
CA VAL A 77 23.96 -21.45 27.40
C VAL A 77 22.47 -21.73 27.24
N VAL A 78 21.80 -22.22 28.29
CA VAL A 78 20.36 -22.47 28.28
C VAL A 78 19.57 -21.16 28.10
N SER A 79 19.96 -20.11 28.82
CA SER A 79 19.33 -18.79 28.70
C SER A 79 19.48 -18.20 27.29
N ASP A 80 20.69 -18.24 26.73
CA ASP A 80 20.98 -17.72 25.40
C ASP A 80 20.23 -18.51 24.32
N ALA A 81 20.18 -19.85 24.45
CA ALA A 81 19.41 -20.71 23.54
C ALA A 81 17.90 -20.42 23.61
N GLN A 82 17.35 -20.20 24.81
CA GLN A 82 15.94 -19.85 24.98
C GLN A 82 15.61 -18.47 24.40
N ALA A 83 16.50 -17.49 24.59
CA ALA A 83 16.35 -16.15 24.02
C ALA A 83 16.35 -16.20 22.48
N GLU A 84 17.26 -16.97 21.89
CA GLU A 84 17.33 -17.13 20.44
C GLU A 84 16.12 -17.89 19.88
N ALA A 85 15.67 -18.96 20.55
CA ALA A 85 14.45 -19.67 20.17
C ALA A 85 13.23 -18.74 20.17
N ASN A 86 13.08 -17.89 21.20
CA ASN A 86 12.00 -16.91 21.27
C ASN A 86 12.10 -15.87 20.13
N ARG A 87 13.32 -15.42 19.80
CA ARG A 87 13.56 -14.50 18.68
C ARG A 87 13.13 -15.10 17.35
N LEU A 88 13.54 -16.35 17.08
CA LEU A 88 13.18 -17.07 15.84
C LEU A 88 11.68 -17.33 15.72
N LEU A 89 11.01 -17.69 16.82
CA LEU A 89 9.55 -17.84 16.84
C LEU A 89 8.85 -16.51 16.54
N SER A 90 9.29 -15.43 17.19
CA SER A 90 8.74 -14.09 16.93
C SER A 90 8.95 -13.64 15.49
N GLU A 91 10.11 -13.93 14.89
CA GLU A 91 10.40 -13.64 13.49
C GLU A 91 9.52 -14.49 12.56
N SER A 92 9.33 -15.78 12.87
CA SER A 92 8.45 -16.67 12.11
C SER A 92 7.00 -16.21 12.13
N ASP A 93 6.49 -15.81 13.29
CA ASP A 93 5.12 -15.30 13.44
C ASP A 93 4.93 -13.97 12.72
N LEU A 94 5.93 -13.08 12.78
CA LEU A 94 5.95 -11.85 12.01
C LEU A 94 5.91 -12.14 10.51
N LEU A 95 6.76 -13.05 10.02
CA LEU A 95 6.79 -13.44 8.61
C LEU A 95 5.45 -14.02 8.14
N ARG A 96 4.83 -14.88 8.95
CA ARG A 96 3.50 -15.43 8.67
C ARG A 96 2.43 -14.34 8.65
N ALA A 97 2.50 -13.37 9.57
CA ALA A 97 1.58 -12.24 9.58
C ALA A 97 1.73 -11.37 8.33
N VAL A 98 2.96 -11.05 7.93
CA VAL A 98 3.28 -10.30 6.71
C VAL A 98 2.79 -11.05 5.47
N GLN A 99 3.00 -12.36 5.38
CA GLN A 99 2.51 -13.18 4.26
C GLN A 99 0.98 -13.16 4.15
N ARG A 100 0.26 -13.29 5.29
CA ARG A 100 -1.20 -13.20 5.30
C ARG A 100 -1.70 -11.82 4.84
N GLU A 101 -1.06 -10.76 5.32
CA GLU A 101 -1.43 -9.40 4.92
C GLU A 101 -1.13 -9.16 3.44
N ALA A 102 0.01 -9.65 2.93
CA ALA A 102 0.37 -9.55 1.53
C ALA A 102 -0.64 -10.28 0.63
N GLU A 103 -1.07 -11.50 0.99
CA GLU A 103 -2.08 -12.23 0.21
C GLU A 103 -3.43 -11.53 0.25
N LYS A 104 -3.84 -10.99 1.41
CA LYS A 104 -5.06 -10.19 1.53
C LYS A 104 -5.02 -8.93 0.66
N ILE A 105 -3.90 -8.20 0.65
CA ILE A 105 -3.72 -7.02 -0.21
C ILE A 105 -3.81 -7.43 -1.68
N LYS A 106 -3.17 -8.54 -2.05
CA LYS A 106 -3.19 -9.05 -3.42
C LYS A 106 -4.60 -9.43 -3.86
N GLU A 107 -5.37 -10.13 -3.03
CA GLU A 107 -6.77 -10.46 -3.31
C GLU A 107 -7.60 -9.18 -3.47
N GLN A 108 -7.46 -8.22 -2.56
CA GLN A 108 -8.16 -6.93 -2.65
C GLN A 108 -7.83 -6.18 -3.94
N VAL A 109 -6.56 -6.11 -4.32
CA VAL A 109 -6.12 -5.45 -5.57
C VAL A 109 -6.71 -6.16 -6.79
N ILE A 110 -6.76 -7.49 -6.80
CA ILE A 110 -7.36 -8.25 -7.90
C ILE A 110 -8.85 -7.90 -8.02
N THR A 111 -9.60 -7.94 -6.91
CA THR A 111 -11.02 -7.57 -6.89
C THR A 111 -11.24 -6.13 -7.33
N ASP A 112 -10.46 -5.18 -6.83
CA ASP A 112 -10.57 -3.76 -7.20
C ASP A 112 -10.27 -3.56 -8.69
N CYS A 113 -9.24 -4.22 -9.22
CA CYS A 113 -8.92 -4.18 -10.64
C CYS A 113 -10.04 -4.76 -11.51
N GLU A 114 -10.65 -5.88 -11.10
CA GLU A 114 -11.78 -6.46 -11.82
C GLU A 114 -12.99 -5.53 -11.81
N ASP A 115 -13.28 -4.89 -10.68
CA ASP A 115 -14.37 -3.92 -10.56
C ASP A 115 -14.13 -2.65 -11.39
N ILE A 116 -12.90 -2.12 -11.38
CA ILE A 116 -12.53 -0.98 -12.23
C ILE A 116 -12.69 -1.36 -13.71
N LYS A 117 -12.19 -2.54 -14.12
CA LYS A 117 -12.31 -3.02 -15.49
C LYS A 117 -13.78 -3.14 -15.90
N ARG A 118 -14.61 -3.72 -15.03
CA ARG A 118 -16.04 -3.88 -15.27
C ARG A 118 -16.75 -2.53 -15.43
N LYS A 119 -16.52 -1.59 -14.51
CA LYS A 119 -17.08 -0.23 -14.60
C LYS A 119 -16.66 0.50 -15.86
N ALA A 120 -15.37 0.42 -16.22
CA ALA A 120 -14.86 1.04 -17.43
C ALA A 120 -15.51 0.46 -18.70
N LEU A 121 -15.78 -0.84 -18.74
CA LEU A 121 -16.51 -1.48 -19.84
C LEU A 121 -17.97 -1.04 -19.88
N GLU A 122 -18.65 -1.02 -18.73
CA GLU A 122 -20.04 -0.55 -18.62
C GLU A 122 -20.18 0.91 -19.09
N GLU A 123 -19.26 1.79 -18.68
CA GLU A 123 -19.21 3.19 -19.12
C GLU A 123 -18.92 3.32 -20.62
N ALA A 124 -17.96 2.55 -21.13
CA ALA A 124 -17.63 2.55 -22.56
C ALA A 124 -18.83 2.10 -23.41
N ASP A 125 -19.55 1.06 -22.98
CA ASP A 125 -20.75 0.59 -23.66
C ASP A 125 -21.88 1.61 -23.59
N ALA A 126 -22.07 2.28 -22.45
CA ALA A 126 -23.05 3.34 -22.30
C ALA A 126 -22.78 4.52 -23.25
N VAL A 127 -21.52 5.00 -23.30
CA VAL A 127 -21.10 6.07 -24.21
C VAL A 127 -21.29 5.65 -25.66
N ARG A 128 -20.91 4.42 -26.01
CA ARG A 128 -21.07 3.88 -27.37
C ARG A 128 -22.54 3.84 -27.78
N ASN A 129 -23.41 3.35 -26.92
CA ASN A 129 -24.84 3.27 -27.22
C ASN A 129 -25.47 4.66 -27.34
N GLN A 130 -25.11 5.60 -26.46
CA GLN A 130 -25.55 6.98 -26.55
C GLN A 130 -25.12 7.64 -27.87
N ALA A 131 -23.87 7.43 -28.29
CA ALA A 131 -23.35 7.97 -29.54
C ALA A 131 -24.08 7.38 -30.77
N ILE A 132 -24.43 6.09 -30.73
CA ILE A 132 -25.22 5.45 -31.79
C ILE A 132 -26.63 6.07 -31.85
N ASP A 133 -27.29 6.22 -30.72
CA ASP A 133 -28.64 6.81 -30.66
C ASP A 133 -28.66 8.26 -31.16
N GLU A 134 -27.66 9.06 -30.77
CA GLU A 134 -27.52 10.44 -31.23
C GLU A 134 -27.23 10.52 -32.74
N ALA A 135 -26.38 9.63 -33.26
CA ALA A 135 -26.10 9.54 -34.68
C ALA A 135 -27.36 9.18 -35.49
N LEU A 136 -28.17 8.24 -35.00
CA LEU A 136 -29.45 7.87 -35.61
C LEU A 136 -30.43 9.05 -35.62
N ARG A 137 -30.61 9.73 -34.49
CA ARG A 137 -31.47 10.92 -34.41
C ARG A 137 -31.03 12.03 -35.34
N THR A 138 -29.73 12.28 -35.42
CA THR A 138 -29.16 13.30 -36.31
C THR A 138 -29.41 12.95 -37.77
N LYS A 139 -29.20 11.69 -38.14
CA LYS A 139 -29.47 11.20 -39.49
C LYS A 139 -30.96 11.35 -39.85
N ASP A 140 -31.85 10.93 -38.97
CA ASP A 140 -33.30 11.02 -39.20
C ASP A 140 -33.76 12.48 -39.32
N GLY A 141 -33.28 13.37 -38.43
CA GLY A 141 -33.55 14.79 -38.50
C GLY A 141 -33.03 15.44 -39.80
N ALA A 142 -31.85 15.04 -40.27
CA ALA A 142 -31.31 15.50 -41.54
C ALA A 142 -32.14 15.01 -42.74
N SER A 143 -32.64 13.76 -42.70
CA SER A 143 -33.54 13.23 -43.73
C SER A 143 -34.86 14.00 -43.78
N VAL A 144 -35.49 14.26 -42.63
CA VAL A 144 -36.72 15.06 -42.55
C VAL A 144 -36.50 16.48 -43.07
N TYR A 145 -35.38 17.10 -42.70
CA TYR A 145 -35.04 18.43 -43.19
C TYR A 145 -34.84 18.46 -44.71
N ALA A 146 -34.13 17.48 -45.26
CA ALA A 146 -33.92 17.37 -46.71
C ALA A 146 -35.25 17.22 -47.45
N GLU A 147 -36.17 16.39 -46.94
CA GLU A 147 -37.52 16.24 -47.49
C GLU A 147 -38.27 17.57 -47.48
N GLN A 148 -38.25 18.30 -46.37
CA GLN A 148 -38.93 19.59 -46.26
C GLN A 148 -38.37 20.64 -47.24
N VAL A 149 -37.05 20.67 -47.44
CA VAL A 149 -36.40 21.53 -48.43
C VAL A 149 -36.82 21.14 -49.86
N LEU A 150 -36.87 19.84 -50.16
CA LEU A 150 -37.29 19.35 -51.48
C LEU A 150 -38.75 19.70 -51.77
N VAL A 151 -39.64 19.54 -50.80
CA VAL A 151 -41.06 19.93 -50.94
C VAL A 151 -41.20 21.43 -51.16
N SER A 152 -40.46 22.25 -50.42
CA SER A 152 -40.46 23.71 -50.62
C SER A 152 -39.95 24.10 -52.01
N LEU A 153 -38.88 23.44 -52.47
CA LEU A 153 -38.33 23.67 -53.81
C LEU A 153 -39.34 23.29 -54.91
N GLU A 154 -40.03 22.16 -54.77
CA GLU A 154 -41.11 21.75 -55.67
C GLU A 154 -42.21 22.81 -55.76
N GLN A 155 -42.68 23.31 -54.61
CA GLN A 155 -43.70 24.36 -54.55
C GLN A 155 -43.26 25.63 -55.27
N ASN A 156 -42.03 26.08 -55.05
CA ASN A 156 -41.46 27.26 -55.72
C ASN A 156 -41.35 27.06 -57.24
N LEU A 157 -40.91 25.89 -57.68
CA LEU A 157 -40.81 25.58 -59.11
C LEU A 157 -42.18 25.56 -59.79
N ASN A 158 -43.20 24.98 -59.14
CA ASN A 158 -44.57 24.97 -59.64
C ASN A 158 -45.13 26.40 -59.78
N GLN A 159 -44.90 27.27 -58.79
CA GLN A 159 -45.29 28.68 -58.87
C GLN A 159 -44.61 29.41 -60.03
N LEU A 160 -43.31 29.22 -60.22
CA LEU A 160 -42.58 29.82 -61.33
C LEU A 160 -43.08 29.31 -62.69
N GLN A 161 -43.38 28.02 -62.79
CA GLN A 161 -43.95 27.43 -64.00
C GLN A 161 -45.32 28.02 -64.33
N GLU A 162 -46.17 28.25 -63.33
CA GLU A 162 -47.47 28.90 -63.50
C GLU A 162 -47.32 30.35 -64.00
N ILE A 163 -46.38 31.11 -63.42
CA ILE A 163 -46.06 32.48 -63.86
C ILE A 163 -45.62 32.49 -65.32
N VAL A 164 -44.70 31.59 -65.70
CA VAL A 164 -44.22 31.47 -67.09
C VAL A 164 -45.35 31.11 -68.04
N LYS A 165 -46.19 30.13 -67.67
CA LYS A 165 -47.35 29.71 -68.49
C LYS A 165 -48.34 30.84 -68.70
N ASN A 166 -48.66 31.59 -67.65
CA ASN A 166 -49.52 32.77 -67.73
C ASN A 166 -48.90 33.87 -68.61
N GLY A 167 -47.59 34.10 -68.49
CA GLY A 167 -46.86 35.03 -69.35
C GLY A 167 -46.88 34.63 -70.83
N GLN A 168 -46.67 33.35 -71.14
CA GLN A 168 -46.77 32.80 -72.50
C GLN A 168 -48.18 32.98 -73.09
N LEU A 169 -49.22 32.62 -72.33
CA LEU A 169 -50.62 32.81 -72.72
C LEU A 169 -50.95 34.28 -73.02
N GLN A 170 -50.44 35.22 -72.22
CA GLN A 170 -50.63 36.66 -72.48
C GLN A 170 -49.93 37.12 -73.76
N LEU A 171 -48.75 36.58 -74.06
CA LEU A 171 -48.03 36.89 -75.30
C LEU A 171 -48.74 36.30 -76.51
N GLU A 172 -49.26 35.07 -76.43
CA GLU A 172 -50.08 34.48 -77.48
C GLU A 172 -51.36 35.30 -77.74
N ARG A 173 -52.06 35.74 -76.69
CA ARG A 173 -53.21 36.65 -76.85
C ARG A 173 -52.83 37.93 -77.56
N ARG A 174 -51.76 38.60 -77.12
CA ARG A 174 -51.27 39.83 -77.78
C ARG A 174 -50.89 39.59 -79.24
N ARG A 175 -50.32 38.43 -79.55
CA ARG A 175 -49.95 38.06 -80.93
C ARG A 175 -51.19 37.85 -81.81
N ALA A 176 -52.20 37.15 -81.30
CA ALA A 176 -53.48 36.98 -81.97
C ALA A 176 -54.23 38.31 -82.16
N GLU A 177 -54.17 39.21 -81.19
CA GLU A 177 -54.73 40.57 -81.28
C GLU A 177 -53.97 41.42 -82.32
N SER A 178 -52.64 41.35 -82.36
CA SER A 178 -51.83 42.08 -83.36
C SER A 178 -52.03 41.58 -84.79
N ASP A 179 -52.18 40.26 -85.00
CA ASP A 179 -52.44 39.69 -86.32
C ASP A 179 -53.85 40.05 -86.84
N GLY A 180 -54.82 40.23 -85.94
CA GLY A 180 -56.16 40.74 -86.28
C GLY A 180 -56.19 42.22 -86.67
N GLN A 181 -55.29 43.04 -86.09
CA GLN A 181 -55.24 44.49 -86.35
C GLN A 181 -54.51 44.83 -87.66
N VAL A 182 -53.57 43.99 -88.13
CA VAL A 182 -52.85 44.18 -89.40
C VAL A 182 -53.73 43.90 -90.63
N SER A 183 -54.75 43.05 -90.54
CA SER A 183 -55.72 42.85 -91.64
C SER A 183 -56.80 43.95 -91.74
N GLY A 184 -57.00 44.76 -90.70
CA GLY A 184 -58.04 45.82 -90.69
C GLY A 184 -57.61 47.17 -91.30
N ASN A 185 -56.32 47.40 -91.52
CA ASN A 185 -55.79 48.71 -91.93
C ASN A 185 -55.49 48.86 -93.43
N TYR A 186 -55.85 47.87 -94.26
CA TYR A 186 -55.74 47.95 -95.73
C TYR A 186 -57.10 47.95 -96.42
N THR A 187 -58.08 48.70 -95.95
CA THR A 187 -59.26 49.04 -96.77
C THR A 187 -59.78 50.44 -96.41
N ASN A 188 -59.78 51.32 -97.42
CA ASN A 188 -60.29 52.70 -97.48
C ASN A 188 -59.34 53.81 -96.97
N GLN A 189 -59.07 54.91 -97.70
CA GLN A 189 -59.53 55.39 -99.01
C GLN A 189 -58.63 56.55 -99.49
N ARG A 190 -58.56 56.73 -100.81
CA ARG A 190 -57.88 57.79 -101.60
C ARG A 190 -58.32 59.23 -101.25
N PRO A 191 -57.55 60.27 -101.67
CA PRO A 191 -57.77 61.66 -101.27
C PRO A 191 -58.80 62.38 -102.14
N GLU A 192 -59.54 63.33 -101.56
CA GLU A 192 -60.28 64.36 -102.30
C GLU A 192 -59.96 65.78 -101.77
N PHE A 193 -59.54 66.62 -102.70
CA PHE A 193 -59.41 68.06 -102.57
C PHE A 193 -60.81 68.70 -102.65
N ALA A 194 -61.12 69.67 -101.79
CA ALA A 194 -61.61 71.00 -102.15
C ALA A 194 -62.14 71.76 -100.93
N GLN A 195 -61.69 73.01 -100.81
CA GLN A 195 -62.45 74.23 -100.47
C GLN A 195 -63.46 74.15 -99.32
N ASP A 196 -63.28 74.95 -98.27
CA ASP A 196 -63.85 76.30 -98.29
C ASP A 196 -63.39 77.17 -97.10
N PHE A 197 -63.40 78.46 -97.37
CA PHE A 197 -63.16 79.64 -96.56
C PHE A 197 -64.14 79.80 -95.37
N ARG A 198 -63.67 80.20 -94.17
CA ARG A 198 -63.88 81.54 -93.58
C ARG A 198 -63.51 81.65 -92.09
N MET A 199 -63.01 82.85 -91.78
CA MET A 199 -62.81 83.49 -90.48
C MET A 199 -64.02 83.43 -89.54
N ASN A 200 -63.77 83.31 -88.23
CA ASN A 200 -63.67 84.45 -87.30
C ASN A 200 -63.01 84.02 -86.00
#